data_AF-A0A6I7NXL5-F1
#
_entry.id   AF-A0A6I7NXL5-F1
#
_cell.length_a   1.000
_cell.length_b   1.000
_cell.length_c   1.000
_cell.angle_alpha   90.00
_cell.angle_beta   90.00
_cell.angle_gamma   90.00
#
_symmetry.space_group_name_H-M   'P 1'
#
loop_
_entity.id
_entity.type
_entity.pdbx_description
1 polymer ?
#
loop_
_entity_poly.entity_id
_entity_poly.type
_entity_poly.pdbx_seq_one_letter_code
_entity_poly.pdbx_strand_id
1 'polypeptide(L)'
;MAAQSIDKGEPNKSQQPDEDRLEIQKPWLIAVTGKRGSGKTQLLAGLMDYLRREGRPFDGVLAQAEGRDIPDAGAQRYMLKWPLENKQKLLCERTGSGKPPYYFYEDTWKEVEFWINNLKLKPEKPEIIILDELGRLEANGEGFAAYWERIIALNPVIIIAAIREESKKDLEKQLGQPFDLVIEAKEEYAFERLCSLCSSAKDWQRIGRYGAAAGAIEVSLGTVLNATKIPFRGVPMSIIQAIVLFFAGSRLARPWMVIWVSYVAAALKALSPAGNRLRPMVAIAAQGSLFGLSVRLLGWNMAGISLGAWFVGAWAGLQGFIFQYVLLGNALFDAYGELQQWIAEHLGITIVSLPVLVTIYVFLIGTLSASIISYFQWRKRPPVLLKKALNRSNKLTKSNQTVSLNWPKRLWFEYRQKAFWVPLVVVFLILMFSGSSTAELAGLPMRAAGILAAIFVIFSVLKPDNLISRLRKFGFWGPAITLERILSTETNSKKNRNSGD
;
A
#
# COMPACT_ATOMS: atom_id res chain seq x y z
N MET A 1 -51.13 26.91 -39.38
CA MET A 1 -50.05 26.38 -40.24
C MET A 1 -48.86 27.31 -40.12
N ALA A 2 -47.96 27.02 -39.18
CA ALA A 2 -46.78 27.85 -38.92
C ALA A 2 -45.53 27.05 -39.31
N ALA A 3 -44.77 27.57 -40.26
CA ALA A 3 -43.49 27.01 -40.70
C ALA A 3 -42.38 27.87 -40.11
N GLN A 4 -41.56 27.28 -39.24
CA GLN A 4 -40.35 27.87 -38.68
C GLN A 4 -39.11 27.17 -39.26
N SER A 5 -38.14 28.04 -39.57
CA SER A 5 -36.72 27.87 -39.86
C SER A 5 -36.07 26.49 -39.70
N ILE A 6 -35.40 26.08 -40.79
CA ILE A 6 -34.37 25.04 -40.84
C ILE A 6 -33.08 25.59 -40.21
N ASP A 7 -32.74 25.10 -39.03
CA ASP A 7 -31.40 25.29 -38.43
C ASP A 7 -30.60 23.99 -38.60
N LYS A 8 -29.42 24.10 -39.22
CA LYS A 8 -28.51 22.97 -39.49
C LYS A 8 -27.60 22.82 -38.27
N GLY A 9 -27.98 21.93 -37.36
CA GLY A 9 -27.15 21.56 -36.20
C GLY A 9 -25.85 20.85 -36.60
N GLU A 10 -24.73 21.46 -36.25
CA GLU A 10 -23.39 20.84 -36.21
C GLU A 10 -23.33 19.63 -35.27
N PRO A 11 -22.44 18.64 -35.52
CA PRO A 11 -22.24 17.52 -34.61
C PRO A 11 -21.53 17.98 -33.34
N ASN A 12 -22.26 17.87 -32.23
CA ASN A 12 -21.87 18.20 -30.86
C ASN A 12 -20.56 17.50 -30.43
N LYS A 13 -19.42 18.18 -30.60
CA LYS A 13 -18.17 17.95 -29.86
C LYS A 13 -18.28 18.68 -28.52
N SER A 14 -18.74 18.02 -27.45
CA SER A 14 -18.37 18.37 -26.05
C SER A 14 -19.19 17.59 -25.02
N GLN A 15 -19.00 16.27 -24.94
CA GLN A 15 -19.30 15.52 -23.71
C GLN A 15 -18.20 14.48 -23.47
N GLN A 16 -16.99 14.99 -23.24
CA GLN A 16 -15.96 14.25 -22.52
C GLN A 16 -16.24 14.47 -21.03
N PRO A 17 -16.47 13.42 -20.22
CA PRO A 17 -16.73 13.61 -18.80
C PRO A 17 -15.47 14.18 -18.13
N ASP A 18 -15.69 15.21 -17.31
CA ASP A 18 -14.75 15.85 -16.38
C ASP A 18 -14.18 14.81 -15.37
N GLU A 19 -13.34 13.88 -15.83
CA GLU A 19 -12.80 12.77 -15.03
C GLU A 19 -11.50 13.11 -14.25
N ASP A 20 -10.85 14.26 -14.45
CA ASP A 20 -9.47 14.47 -13.98
C ASP A 20 -9.20 15.76 -13.20
N ARG A 21 -9.96 16.02 -12.13
CA ARG A 21 -9.37 16.65 -10.92
C ARG A 21 -8.99 15.57 -9.92
N LEU A 22 -8.10 14.66 -10.33
CA LEU A 22 -7.35 13.82 -9.41
C LEU A 22 -6.53 14.74 -8.51
N GLU A 23 -6.79 14.73 -7.20
CA GLU A 23 -5.89 15.37 -6.23
C GLU A 23 -4.44 14.94 -6.53
N ILE A 24 -3.54 15.92 -6.65
CA ILE A 24 -2.13 15.69 -6.99
C ILE A 24 -1.55 14.71 -5.98
N GLN A 25 -1.12 13.55 -6.47
CA GLN A 25 -0.50 12.55 -5.60
C GLN A 25 0.85 13.09 -5.18
N LYS A 26 1.07 13.25 -3.87
CA LYS A 26 2.37 13.72 -3.37
C LYS A 26 3.48 12.75 -3.83
N PRO A 27 4.54 13.24 -4.50
CA PRO A 27 5.65 12.40 -4.96
C PRO A 27 6.41 11.81 -3.78
N TRP A 28 7.06 10.67 -3.98
CA TRP A 28 8.05 10.15 -3.02
C TRP A 28 9.22 11.11 -2.94
N LEU A 29 9.50 11.65 -1.76
CA LEU A 29 10.57 12.60 -1.54
C LEU A 29 11.78 11.88 -0.92
N ILE A 30 12.84 11.73 -1.71
CA ILE A 30 14.04 10.99 -1.34
C ILE A 30 15.19 11.97 -1.17
N ALA A 31 15.82 11.97 0.01
CA ALA A 31 17.02 12.76 0.28
C ALA A 31 18.27 11.91 0.06
N VAL A 32 19.23 12.45 -0.69
CA VAL A 32 20.61 11.99 -0.70
C VAL A 32 21.43 12.93 0.19
N THR A 33 21.92 12.42 1.32
CA THR A 33 22.66 13.20 2.31
C THR A 33 24.15 12.82 2.32
N GLY A 34 24.95 13.64 3.00
CA GLY A 34 26.37 13.42 3.17
C GLY A 34 27.13 14.74 3.32
N LYS A 35 28.34 14.65 3.90
CA LYS A 35 29.28 15.78 4.03
C LYS A 35 29.60 16.41 2.67
N ARG A 36 30.16 17.63 2.68
CA ARG A 36 30.60 18.27 1.44
C ARG A 36 31.62 17.38 0.72
N GLY A 37 31.52 17.27 -0.60
CA GLY A 37 32.42 16.39 -1.35
C GLY A 37 32.24 14.88 -1.09
N SER A 38 31.16 14.45 -0.42
CA SER A 38 30.86 13.02 -0.20
C SER A 38 30.45 12.25 -1.46
N GLY A 39 30.38 12.90 -2.62
CA GLY A 39 30.01 12.26 -3.88
C GLY A 39 28.52 12.34 -4.25
N LYS A 40 27.69 13.11 -3.52
CA LYS A 40 26.23 13.27 -3.81
C LYS A 40 25.93 13.56 -5.28
N THR A 41 26.56 14.59 -5.85
CA THR A 41 26.40 14.97 -7.26
C THR A 41 26.81 13.84 -8.20
N GLN A 42 27.87 13.10 -7.89
CA GLN A 42 28.34 11.98 -8.71
C GLN A 42 27.36 10.79 -8.64
N LEU A 43 26.80 10.52 -7.45
CA LEU A 43 25.78 9.49 -7.27
C LEU A 43 24.51 9.82 -8.06
N LEU A 44 24.05 11.08 -8.03
CA LEU A 44 22.89 11.54 -8.78
C LEU A 44 23.14 11.55 -10.29
N ALA A 45 24.34 11.94 -10.74
CA ALA A 45 24.74 11.85 -12.14
C ALA A 45 24.71 10.39 -12.63
N GLY A 46 25.30 9.46 -11.87
CA GLY A 46 25.24 8.03 -12.18
C GLY A 46 23.80 7.49 -12.24
N LEU A 47 22.93 7.98 -11.36
CA LEU A 47 21.50 7.61 -11.37
C LEU A 47 20.82 8.11 -12.65
N MET A 48 21.08 9.36 -13.07
CA MET A 48 20.55 9.89 -14.33
C MET A 48 21.00 9.06 -15.53
N ASP A 49 22.27 8.65 -15.57
CA ASP A 49 22.79 7.77 -16.63
C ASP A 49 22.10 6.40 -16.63
N TYR A 50 21.88 5.81 -15.44
CA TYR A 50 21.12 4.57 -15.30
C TYR A 50 19.68 4.73 -15.81
N LEU A 51 18.96 5.77 -15.38
CA LEU A 51 17.58 6.01 -15.81
C LEU A 51 17.47 6.24 -17.31
N ARG A 52 18.47 6.89 -17.91
CA ARG A 52 18.57 7.07 -19.37
C ARG A 52 18.73 5.73 -20.10
N ARG A 53 19.61 4.86 -19.62
CA ARG A 53 19.83 3.52 -20.21
C ARG A 53 18.58 2.64 -20.09
N GLU A 54 17.86 2.74 -18.98
CA GLU A 54 16.60 2.02 -18.74
C GLU A 54 15.39 2.64 -19.45
N GLY A 55 15.57 3.75 -20.19
CA GLY A 55 14.48 4.44 -20.87
C GLY A 55 13.38 4.95 -19.94
N ARG A 56 13.73 5.25 -18.67
CA ARG A 56 12.75 5.76 -17.71
C ARG A 56 12.53 7.25 -17.94
N PRO A 57 11.28 7.77 -17.91
CA PRO A 57 11.04 9.19 -18.05
C PRO A 57 11.50 9.93 -16.79
N PHE A 58 12.59 10.69 -16.89
CA PHE A 58 13.11 11.53 -15.83
C PHE A 58 13.55 12.89 -16.37
N ASP A 59 13.68 13.85 -15.46
CA ASP A 59 14.34 15.12 -15.73
C ASP A 59 15.03 15.64 -14.47
N GLY A 60 15.84 16.67 -14.58
CA GLY A 60 16.52 17.22 -13.41
C GLY A 60 17.70 18.09 -13.73
N VAL A 61 18.26 18.63 -12.65
CA VAL A 61 19.39 19.54 -12.68
C VAL A 61 20.44 19.12 -11.66
N LEU A 62 21.70 19.32 -12.03
CA LEU A 62 22.85 18.99 -11.19
C LEU A 62 23.69 20.24 -10.88
N ALA A 63 23.97 20.50 -9.60
CA ALA A 63 24.89 21.57 -9.20
C ALA A 63 26.32 21.02 -9.06
N GLN A 64 27.13 21.19 -10.11
CA GLN A 64 28.53 20.77 -10.11
C GLN A 64 29.43 21.84 -9.50
N ALA A 65 30.20 21.45 -8.49
CA ALA A 65 31.21 22.29 -7.87
C ALA A 65 32.48 22.40 -8.74
N GLU A 66 33.03 23.61 -8.85
CA GLU A 66 34.30 23.91 -9.54
C GLU A 66 35.24 24.73 -8.64
N GLY A 67 36.55 24.52 -8.80
CA GLY A 67 37.57 25.18 -7.98
C GLY A 67 37.45 24.81 -6.51
N ARG A 68 37.63 23.53 -6.16
CA ARG A 68 37.66 23.10 -4.77
C ARG A 68 39.11 22.88 -4.35
N ASP A 69 39.62 23.82 -3.55
CA ASP A 69 41.02 23.81 -3.10
C ASP A 69 41.27 22.77 -1.99
N ILE A 70 40.26 22.48 -1.17
CA ILE A 70 40.36 21.56 -0.01
C ILE A 70 39.13 20.65 0.04
N PRO A 71 39.29 19.33 0.31
CA PRO A 71 38.16 18.46 0.66
C PRO A 71 37.32 19.09 1.79
N ASP A 72 36.00 19.02 1.70
CA ASP A 72 35.04 19.65 2.63
C ASP A 72 34.88 21.19 2.59
N ALA A 73 35.72 21.93 1.86
CA ALA A 73 35.51 23.37 1.64
C ALA A 73 34.37 23.64 0.64
N GLY A 74 33.77 24.84 0.75
CA GLY A 74 32.87 25.35 -0.29
C GLY A 74 33.64 25.57 -1.60
N ALA A 75 33.02 25.27 -2.73
CA ALA A 75 33.63 25.48 -4.04
C ALA A 75 33.75 26.98 -4.35
N GLN A 76 34.69 27.37 -5.20
CA GLN A 76 34.74 28.77 -5.68
C GLN A 76 33.52 29.08 -6.55
N ARG A 77 33.05 28.10 -7.32
CA ARG A 77 31.91 28.26 -8.23
C ARG A 77 31.03 27.02 -8.25
N TYR A 78 29.75 27.22 -8.56
CA TYR A 78 28.82 26.14 -8.85
C TYR A 78 28.19 26.35 -10.23
N MET A 79 28.24 25.30 -11.05
CA MET A 79 27.60 25.24 -12.36
C MET A 79 26.32 24.42 -12.24
N LEU A 80 25.18 25.00 -12.63
CA LEU A 80 23.94 24.24 -12.78
C LEU A 80 23.91 23.60 -14.17
N LYS A 81 23.76 22.28 -14.21
CA LYS A 81 23.74 21.49 -15.44
C LYS A 81 22.36 20.88 -15.66
N TRP A 82 21.94 20.86 -16.92
CA TRP A 82 20.77 20.13 -17.43
C TRP A 82 21.29 18.99 -18.32
N PRO A 83 21.55 17.79 -17.76
CA PRO A 83 22.23 16.72 -18.48
C PRO A 83 21.49 16.20 -19.71
N LEU A 84 20.17 16.37 -19.77
CA LEU A 84 19.34 15.97 -20.92
C LEU A 84 19.36 16.98 -22.07
N GLU A 85 19.60 18.26 -21.76
CA GLU A 85 19.68 19.34 -22.76
C GLU A 85 21.12 19.63 -23.18
N ASN A 86 22.10 18.93 -22.59
CA ASN A 86 23.53 19.21 -22.72
C ASN A 86 23.86 20.70 -22.47
N LYS A 87 23.18 21.29 -21.48
CA LYS A 87 23.24 22.72 -21.17
C LYS A 87 23.81 22.92 -19.76
N GLN A 88 24.57 23.99 -19.58
CA GLN A 88 25.07 24.41 -18.26
C GLN A 88 25.09 25.93 -18.14
N LYS A 89 24.85 26.43 -16.93
CA LYS A 89 25.03 27.86 -16.59
C LYS A 89 25.66 27.99 -15.21
N LEU A 90 26.34 29.12 -15.01
CA LEU A 90 26.91 29.48 -13.73
C LEU A 90 25.80 29.83 -12.73
N LEU A 91 25.66 29.04 -11.66
CA LEU A 91 24.66 29.24 -10.63
C LEU A 91 25.09 30.31 -9.64
N CYS A 92 26.28 30.15 -9.09
CA CYS A 92 26.81 31.07 -8.11
C CYS A 92 28.35 31.04 -8.03
N GLU A 93 28.91 32.17 -7.61
CA GLU A 93 30.34 32.32 -7.31
C GLU A 93 30.55 32.81 -5.87
N ARG A 94 31.65 32.37 -5.27
CA ARG A 94 32.01 32.73 -3.91
C ARG A 94 32.58 34.15 -3.88
N THR A 95 31.91 35.04 -3.16
CA THR A 95 32.31 36.46 -3.05
C THR A 95 33.03 36.80 -1.74
N GLY A 96 33.05 35.87 -0.78
CA GLY A 96 33.71 36.04 0.52
C GLY A 96 32.91 36.85 1.56
N SER A 97 31.91 37.62 1.14
CA SER A 97 31.00 38.38 2.02
C SER A 97 29.57 37.82 1.97
N GLY A 98 28.89 37.72 3.12
CA GLY A 98 27.49 37.24 3.24
C GLY A 98 27.31 35.84 3.84
N LYS A 99 26.05 35.50 4.18
CA LYS A 99 25.61 34.16 4.64
C LYS A 99 24.36 33.74 3.87
N PRO A 100 24.46 32.87 2.84
CA PRO A 100 25.66 32.16 2.40
C PRO A 100 26.66 33.08 1.63
N PRO A 101 27.96 32.74 1.59
CA PRO A 101 29.01 33.60 1.01
C PRO A 101 29.08 33.45 -0.52
N TYR A 102 27.93 33.48 -1.19
CA TYR A 102 27.79 33.26 -2.63
C TYR A 102 26.89 34.33 -3.23
N TYR A 103 27.27 34.80 -4.41
CA TYR A 103 26.41 35.60 -5.29
C TYR A 103 25.73 34.68 -6.30
N PHE A 104 24.39 34.70 -6.34
CA PHE A 104 23.59 33.88 -7.26
C PHE A 104 23.18 34.69 -8.49
N TYR A 105 23.33 34.10 -9.67
CA TYR A 105 23.01 34.77 -10.93
C TYR A 105 21.52 34.64 -11.27
N GLU A 106 20.83 35.78 -11.41
CA GLU A 106 19.40 35.82 -11.75
C GLU A 106 19.10 35.16 -13.10
N ASP A 107 19.98 35.34 -14.09
CA ASP A 107 19.80 34.77 -15.42
C ASP A 107 19.84 33.24 -15.44
N THR A 108 20.42 32.61 -14.41
CA THR A 108 20.38 31.16 -14.24
C THR A 108 19.03 30.71 -13.69
N TRP A 109 18.42 31.48 -12.77
CA TRP A 109 17.08 31.20 -12.26
C TRP A 109 15.97 31.44 -13.28
N LYS A 110 16.12 32.42 -14.19
CA LYS A 110 15.22 32.57 -15.35
C LYS A 110 15.21 31.32 -16.23
N GLU A 111 16.37 30.67 -16.40
CA GLU A 111 16.47 29.41 -17.14
C GLU A 111 15.86 28.23 -16.39
N VAL A 112 15.99 28.18 -15.07
CA VAL A 112 15.30 27.19 -14.24
C VAL A 112 13.78 27.34 -14.40
N GLU A 113 13.27 28.57 -14.37
CA GLU A 113 11.84 28.84 -14.61
C GLU A 113 11.40 28.39 -16.01
N PHE A 114 12.19 28.71 -17.04
CA PHE A 114 11.93 28.27 -18.42
C PHE A 114 11.93 26.73 -18.53
N TRP A 115 12.91 26.07 -17.93
CA TRP A 115 12.99 24.60 -17.87
C TRP A 115 11.74 23.99 -17.22
N ILE A 116 11.34 24.45 -16.03
CA ILE A 116 10.14 23.94 -15.32
C ILE A 116 8.87 24.14 -16.16
N ASN A 117 8.74 25.28 -16.83
CA ASN A 117 7.61 25.55 -17.70
C ASN A 117 7.60 24.62 -18.92
N ASN A 118 8.76 24.32 -19.50
CA ASN A 118 8.88 23.38 -20.61
C ASN A 118 8.59 21.93 -20.21
N LEU A 119 8.88 21.53 -18.96
CA LEU A 119 8.52 20.19 -18.47
C LEU A 119 7.01 19.92 -18.56
N LYS A 120 6.17 20.96 -18.41
CA LYS A 120 4.71 20.82 -18.54
C LYS A 120 4.28 20.53 -19.98
N LEU A 121 5.05 21.00 -20.96
CA LEU A 121 4.75 20.91 -22.38
C LEU A 121 5.31 19.63 -23.02
N LYS A 122 6.16 18.88 -22.32
CA LYS A 122 6.70 17.62 -22.83
C LYS A 122 5.58 16.59 -23.06
N PRO A 123 5.60 15.85 -24.18
CA PRO A 123 4.60 14.84 -24.49
C PRO A 123 4.59 13.71 -23.45
N GLU A 124 5.78 13.37 -22.93
CA GLU A 124 5.94 12.45 -21.81
C GLU A 124 6.47 13.24 -20.60
N LYS A 125 5.65 13.34 -19.55
CA LYS A 125 6.02 14.05 -18.32
C LYS A 125 7.04 13.22 -17.53
N PRO A 126 8.02 13.86 -16.86
CA PRO A 126 8.99 13.13 -16.06
C PRO A 126 8.30 12.44 -14.87
N GLU A 127 8.50 11.13 -14.73
CA GLU A 127 8.08 10.39 -13.54
C GLU A 127 9.06 10.61 -12.37
N ILE A 128 10.31 10.95 -12.67
CA ILE A 128 11.37 11.16 -11.68
C ILE A 128 11.98 12.55 -11.90
N ILE A 129 12.04 13.36 -10.86
CA ILE A 129 12.71 14.67 -10.88
C ILE A 129 13.91 14.62 -9.94
N ILE A 130 15.09 15.00 -10.44
CA ILE A 130 16.34 15.00 -9.67
C ILE A 130 16.80 16.46 -9.49
N LEU A 131 17.04 16.86 -8.23
CA LEU A 131 17.47 18.20 -7.87
C LEU A 131 18.76 18.14 -7.03
N ASP A 132 19.82 18.77 -7.48
CA ASP A 132 21.06 18.92 -6.72
C ASP A 132 21.49 20.39 -6.72
N GLU A 133 21.70 21.07 -5.59
CA GLU A 133 21.52 20.70 -4.16
C GLU A 133 20.33 21.50 -3.59
N LEU A 134 19.44 20.90 -2.79
CA LEU A 134 18.50 21.65 -1.93
C LEU A 134 19.19 21.95 -0.60
N GLY A 135 19.49 23.21 -0.35
CA GLY A 135 20.27 23.66 0.79
C GLY A 135 19.57 24.72 1.62
N ARG A 136 20.38 25.64 2.16
CA ARG A 136 19.90 26.72 3.04
C ARG A 136 19.02 27.74 2.33
N LEU A 137 19.24 27.94 1.03
CA LEU A 137 18.49 28.89 0.23
C LEU A 137 17.03 28.40 0.07
N GLU A 138 16.87 27.11 -0.24
CA GLU A 138 15.57 26.44 -0.30
C GLU A 138 14.90 26.32 1.06
N ALA A 139 15.66 26.15 2.15
CA ALA A 139 15.11 26.17 3.50
C ALA A 139 14.47 27.53 3.87
N ASN A 140 14.92 28.63 3.25
CA ASN A 140 14.35 29.97 3.40
C ASN A 140 13.19 30.24 2.41
N GLY A 141 12.82 29.28 1.57
CA GLY A 141 11.77 29.42 0.57
C GLY A 141 12.21 30.02 -0.77
N GLU A 142 13.50 30.22 -0.97
CA GLU A 142 14.07 30.70 -2.23
C GLU A 142 14.47 29.53 -3.14
N GLY A 143 15.03 29.83 -4.32
CA GLY A 143 15.60 28.84 -5.24
C GLY A 143 14.57 27.82 -5.70
N PHE A 144 14.87 26.52 -5.62
CA PHE A 144 13.91 25.49 -6.02
C PHE A 144 12.64 25.45 -5.16
N ALA A 145 12.69 25.92 -3.89
CA ALA A 145 11.51 25.97 -3.04
C ALA A 145 10.47 26.97 -3.57
N ALA A 146 10.90 28.06 -4.22
CA ALA A 146 10.00 29.02 -4.86
C ALA A 146 9.19 28.41 -6.03
N TYR A 147 9.71 27.33 -6.63
CA TYR A 147 9.07 26.62 -7.74
C TYR A 147 8.40 25.31 -7.32
N TRP A 148 8.39 24.99 -6.02
CA TRP A 148 7.99 23.69 -5.50
C TRP A 148 6.59 23.25 -5.94
N GLU A 149 5.60 24.14 -5.81
CA GLU A 149 4.22 23.88 -6.26
C GLU A 149 4.14 23.59 -7.75
N ARG A 150 4.95 24.27 -8.57
CA ARG A 150 4.99 24.03 -10.02
C ARG A 150 5.64 22.68 -10.35
N ILE A 151 6.66 22.27 -9.59
CA ILE A 151 7.32 20.96 -9.71
C ILE A 151 6.35 19.85 -9.30
N ILE A 152 5.65 19.99 -8.17
CA ILE A 152 4.62 19.04 -7.73
C ILE A 152 3.48 18.93 -8.75
N ALA A 153 3.07 20.04 -9.37
CA ALA A 153 2.03 20.05 -10.40
C ALA A 153 2.40 19.25 -11.67
N LEU A 154 3.67 18.90 -11.87
CA LEU A 154 4.07 17.93 -12.91
C LEU A 154 3.59 16.50 -12.60
N ASN A 155 3.15 16.26 -11.36
CA ASN A 155 2.73 14.97 -10.80
C ASN A 155 3.82 13.88 -10.94
N PRO A 156 5.09 14.16 -10.54
CA PRO A 156 6.13 13.15 -10.57
C PRO A 156 5.82 12.01 -9.58
N VAL A 157 6.32 10.83 -9.87
CA VAL A 157 6.25 9.67 -8.96
C VAL A 157 7.27 9.86 -7.83
N ILE A 158 8.48 10.33 -8.16
CA ILE A 158 9.60 10.52 -7.21
C ILE A 158 10.26 11.88 -7.45
N ILE A 159 10.60 12.57 -6.37
CA ILE A 159 11.55 13.68 -6.36
C ILE A 159 12.76 13.24 -5.51
N ILE A 160 13.94 13.29 -6.10
CA ILE A 160 15.21 12.95 -5.44
C ILE A 160 16.00 14.24 -5.30
N ALA A 161 16.38 14.58 -4.07
CA ALA A 161 17.12 15.79 -3.78
C ALA A 161 18.42 15.47 -3.05
N ALA A 162 19.54 16.01 -3.52
CA ALA A 162 20.74 16.10 -2.71
C ALA A 162 20.53 17.20 -1.66
N ILE A 163 20.70 16.86 -0.38
CA ILE A 163 20.51 17.81 0.72
C ILE A 163 21.71 17.83 1.66
N ARG A 164 21.71 18.83 2.55
CA ARG A 164 22.56 18.87 3.73
C ARG A 164 21.79 18.37 4.93
N GLU A 165 22.44 17.56 5.76
CA GLU A 165 21.81 16.95 6.93
C GLU A 165 21.28 18.01 7.90
N GLU A 166 22.01 19.09 8.09
CA GLU A 166 21.61 20.21 8.95
C GLU A 166 20.38 20.97 8.43
N SER A 167 20.12 20.95 7.13
CA SER A 167 18.99 21.67 6.50
C SER A 167 17.72 20.83 6.38
N LYS A 168 17.78 19.53 6.74
CA LYS A 168 16.67 18.60 6.54
C LYS A 168 15.36 19.09 7.16
N LYS A 169 15.36 19.46 8.45
CA LYS A 169 14.13 19.82 9.17
C LYS A 169 13.47 21.08 8.59
N ASP A 170 14.27 22.06 8.23
CA ASP A 170 13.77 23.32 7.66
C ASP A 170 13.24 23.10 6.24
N LEU A 171 13.91 22.26 5.45
CA LEU A 171 13.40 21.83 4.15
C LEU A 171 12.07 21.08 4.28
N GLU A 172 11.94 20.11 5.19
CA GLU A 172 10.67 19.39 5.38
C GLU A 172 9.52 20.33 5.74
N LYS A 173 9.80 21.37 6.53
CA LYS A 173 8.83 22.42 6.87
C LYS A 173 8.46 23.24 5.63
N GLN A 174 9.45 23.68 4.86
CA GLN A 174 9.24 24.52 3.68
C GLN A 174 8.52 23.78 2.55
N LEU A 175 8.87 22.52 2.32
CA LEU A 175 8.28 21.68 1.28
C LEU A 175 6.89 21.14 1.67
N GLY A 176 6.47 21.31 2.93
CA GLY A 176 5.17 20.86 3.43
C GLY A 176 5.01 19.33 3.46
N GLN A 177 6.12 18.59 3.44
CA GLN A 177 6.16 17.12 3.58
C GLN A 177 7.53 16.63 4.06
N PRO A 178 7.57 15.57 4.90
CA PRO A 178 8.82 14.94 5.31
C PRO A 178 9.48 14.18 4.15
N PHE A 179 10.78 13.93 4.26
CA PHE A 179 11.46 12.98 3.36
C PHE A 179 11.02 11.55 3.72
N ASP A 180 10.50 10.82 2.74
CA ASP A 180 10.10 9.41 2.90
C ASP A 180 11.31 8.50 3.12
N LEU A 181 12.45 8.90 2.55
CA LEU A 181 13.69 8.17 2.72
C LEU A 181 14.89 9.12 2.67
N VAL A 182 15.87 8.84 3.53
CA VAL A 182 17.18 9.48 3.50
C VAL A 182 18.22 8.39 3.25
N ILE A 183 19.04 8.58 2.23
CA ILE A 183 20.15 7.69 1.85
C ILE A 183 21.44 8.49 2.00
N GLU A 184 22.42 7.96 2.72
CA GLU A 184 23.73 8.59 2.79
C GLU A 184 24.54 8.24 1.54
N ALA A 185 25.17 9.21 0.90
CA ALA A 185 25.86 9.00 -0.38
C ALA A 185 27.04 8.02 -0.30
N LYS A 186 27.60 7.83 0.90
CA LYS A 186 28.67 6.85 1.18
C LYS A 186 28.16 5.53 1.74
N GLU A 187 26.85 5.37 1.93
CA GLU A 187 26.25 4.12 2.39
C GLU A 187 26.58 3.00 1.40
N GLU A 188 26.88 1.80 1.92
CA GLU A 188 27.05 0.60 1.10
C GLU A 188 25.76 0.35 0.30
N TYR A 189 25.88 0.18 -1.01
CA TYR A 189 24.76 0.01 -1.94
C TYR A 189 23.81 1.22 -2.12
N ALA A 190 24.26 2.45 -1.81
CA ALA A 190 23.43 3.66 -2.00
C ALA A 190 22.90 3.79 -3.44
N PHE A 191 23.74 3.48 -4.42
CA PHE A 191 23.40 3.55 -5.85
C PHE A 191 22.35 2.51 -6.25
N GLU A 192 22.61 1.24 -5.94
CA GLU A 192 21.71 0.11 -6.21
C GLU A 192 20.34 0.33 -5.55
N ARG A 193 20.34 0.91 -4.35
CA ARG A 193 19.13 1.25 -3.61
C ARG A 193 18.32 2.33 -4.32
N LEU A 194 18.95 3.40 -4.80
CA LEU A 194 18.29 4.43 -5.61
C LEU A 194 17.71 3.83 -6.90
N CYS A 195 18.48 3.03 -7.64
CA CYS A 195 18.02 2.34 -8.84
C CYS A 195 16.81 1.42 -8.57
N SER A 196 16.84 0.64 -7.47
CA SER A 196 15.74 -0.25 -7.06
C SER A 196 14.48 0.54 -6.68
N LEU A 197 14.61 1.71 -6.07
CA LEU A 197 13.48 2.57 -5.72
C LEU A 197 12.85 3.17 -6.97
N CYS A 198 13.67 3.76 -7.85
CA CYS A 198 13.21 4.33 -9.11
C CYS A 198 12.49 3.28 -9.97
N SER A 199 13.00 2.05 -10.02
CA SER A 199 12.39 0.99 -10.83
C SER A 199 11.01 0.55 -10.32
N SER A 200 10.79 0.52 -8.99
CA SER A 200 9.61 -0.08 -8.36
C SER A 200 8.60 0.90 -7.73
N ALA A 201 8.90 2.20 -7.64
CA ALA A 201 8.05 3.16 -6.93
C ALA A 201 6.60 3.21 -7.46
N LYS A 202 6.40 3.16 -8.78
CA LYS A 202 5.07 3.16 -9.41
C LYS A 202 4.23 1.95 -8.98
N ASP A 203 4.86 0.77 -8.90
CA ASP A 203 4.23 -0.46 -8.42
C ASP A 203 3.83 -0.31 -6.95
N TRP A 204 4.71 0.21 -6.10
CA TRP A 204 4.42 0.42 -4.68
C TRP A 204 3.32 1.45 -4.42
N GLN A 205 3.32 2.57 -5.14
CA GLN A 205 2.24 3.54 -5.06
C GLN A 205 0.89 2.95 -5.48
N ARG A 206 0.88 2.10 -6.52
CA ARG A 206 -0.31 1.36 -6.94
C ARG A 206 -0.76 0.39 -5.86
N ILE A 207 0.15 -0.40 -5.30
CA ILE A 207 -0.11 -1.34 -4.20
C ILE A 207 -0.73 -0.61 -3.01
N GLY A 208 -0.16 0.55 -2.63
CA GLY A 208 -0.67 1.37 -1.53
C GLY A 208 -2.10 1.84 -1.76
N ARG A 209 -2.40 2.37 -2.95
CA ARG A 209 -3.74 2.83 -3.33
C ARG A 209 -4.77 1.70 -3.30
N TYR A 210 -4.45 0.57 -3.93
CA TYR A 210 -5.36 -0.58 -3.96
C TYR A 210 -5.49 -1.23 -2.58
N GLY A 211 -4.43 -1.24 -1.77
CA GLY A 211 -4.46 -1.72 -0.39
C GLY A 211 -5.33 -0.83 0.51
N ALA A 212 -5.22 0.49 0.37
CA ALA A 212 -6.09 1.44 1.06
C ALA A 212 -7.55 1.31 0.63
N ALA A 213 -7.81 1.16 -0.68
CA ALA A 213 -9.14 0.91 -1.19
C ALA A 213 -9.73 -0.42 -0.69
N ALA A 214 -8.95 -1.51 -0.70
CA ALA A 214 -9.36 -2.79 -0.11
C ALA A 214 -9.67 -2.65 1.37
N GLY A 215 -8.80 -2.02 2.16
CA GLY A 215 -9.04 -1.77 3.59
C GLY A 215 -10.33 -0.98 3.84
N ALA A 216 -10.59 0.06 3.05
CA ALA A 216 -11.81 0.87 3.15
C ALA A 216 -13.08 0.07 2.77
N ILE A 217 -13.00 -0.74 1.72
CA ILE A 217 -14.06 -1.67 1.30
C ILE A 217 -14.35 -2.67 2.42
N GLU A 218 -13.30 -3.28 2.99
CA GLU A 218 -13.36 -4.25 4.09
C GLU A 218 -14.02 -3.68 5.36
N VAL A 219 -13.73 -2.42 5.69
CA VAL A 219 -14.38 -1.74 6.82
C VAL A 219 -15.85 -1.44 6.51
N SER A 220 -16.15 -0.94 5.31
CA SER A 220 -17.50 -0.52 4.93
C SER A 220 -18.45 -1.71 4.77
N LEU A 221 -18.10 -2.67 3.91
CA LEU A 221 -18.89 -3.87 3.68
C LEU A 221 -18.94 -4.76 4.92
N GLY A 222 -17.85 -4.87 5.67
CA GLY A 222 -17.85 -5.63 6.92
C GLY A 222 -18.89 -5.10 7.92
N THR A 223 -19.07 -3.78 7.99
CA THR A 223 -20.08 -3.15 8.87
C THR A 223 -21.50 -3.44 8.37
N VAL A 224 -21.75 -3.28 7.08
CA VAL A 224 -23.07 -3.55 6.47
C VAL A 224 -23.45 -5.02 6.60
N LEU A 225 -22.56 -5.93 6.21
CA LEU A 225 -22.79 -7.36 6.33
C LEU A 225 -23.01 -7.77 7.77
N ASN A 226 -22.27 -7.17 8.72
CA ASN A 226 -22.48 -7.40 10.14
C ASN A 226 -23.88 -7.00 10.61
N ALA A 227 -24.39 -5.86 10.14
CA ALA A 227 -25.73 -5.38 10.45
C ALA A 227 -26.83 -6.27 9.85
N THR A 228 -26.66 -6.78 8.64
CA THR A 228 -27.71 -7.51 7.91
C THR A 228 -27.85 -9.00 8.28
N LYS A 229 -27.05 -9.53 9.22
CA LYS A 229 -27.12 -10.95 9.65
C LYS A 229 -27.03 -12.01 8.52
N ILE A 230 -26.53 -11.62 7.34
CA ILE A 230 -26.36 -12.53 6.20
C ILE A 230 -25.38 -13.66 6.56
N PRO A 231 -25.72 -14.95 6.38
CA PRO A 231 -24.79 -16.07 6.57
C PRO A 231 -23.71 -16.09 5.47
N PHE A 232 -22.57 -16.73 5.73
CA PHE A 232 -21.46 -16.88 4.76
C PHE A 232 -20.84 -15.59 4.21
N ARG A 233 -20.79 -14.53 5.03
CA ARG A 233 -20.22 -13.20 4.67
C ARG A 233 -18.81 -13.25 4.10
N GLY A 234 -18.03 -14.30 4.41
CA GLY A 234 -16.66 -14.46 3.91
C GLY A 234 -16.58 -14.63 2.39
N VAL A 235 -17.57 -15.27 1.77
CA VAL A 235 -17.61 -15.54 0.32
C VAL A 235 -17.68 -14.25 -0.52
N PRO A 236 -18.67 -13.35 -0.31
CA PRO A 236 -18.72 -12.12 -1.10
C PRO A 236 -17.48 -11.22 -0.86
N MET A 237 -16.94 -11.21 0.35
CA MET A 237 -15.73 -10.44 0.67
C MET A 237 -14.49 -11.00 -0.04
N SER A 238 -14.32 -12.32 -0.09
CA SER A 238 -13.19 -12.94 -0.79
C SER A 238 -13.23 -12.70 -2.29
N ILE A 239 -14.42 -12.73 -2.90
CA ILE A 239 -14.61 -12.42 -4.32
C ILE A 239 -14.22 -10.97 -4.60
N ILE A 240 -14.66 -10.04 -3.76
CA ILE A 240 -14.28 -8.62 -3.91
C ILE A 240 -12.77 -8.45 -3.73
N GLN A 241 -12.15 -9.14 -2.77
CA GLN A 241 -10.70 -9.12 -2.60
C GLN A 241 -9.98 -9.66 -3.85
N ALA A 242 -10.44 -10.77 -4.44
CA ALA A 242 -9.89 -11.29 -5.70
C ALA A 242 -10.00 -10.27 -6.84
N ILE A 243 -11.12 -9.52 -6.92
CA ILE A 243 -11.30 -8.46 -7.92
C ILE A 243 -10.30 -7.33 -7.70
N VAL A 244 -10.11 -6.89 -6.44
CA VAL A 244 -9.12 -5.85 -6.11
C VAL A 244 -7.72 -6.30 -6.51
N LEU A 245 -7.33 -7.54 -6.18
CA LEU A 245 -6.02 -8.10 -6.52
C LEU A 245 -5.82 -8.17 -8.03
N PHE A 246 -6.84 -8.64 -8.78
CA PHE A 246 -6.79 -8.67 -10.24
C PHE A 246 -6.53 -7.28 -10.84
N PHE A 247 -7.30 -6.26 -10.45
CA PHE A 247 -7.10 -4.91 -10.98
C PHE A 247 -5.81 -4.27 -10.50
N ALA A 248 -5.38 -4.53 -9.27
CA ALA A 248 -4.11 -4.06 -8.75
C ALA A 248 -2.94 -4.62 -9.57
N GLY A 249 -2.91 -5.93 -9.82
CA GLY A 249 -1.80 -6.60 -10.50
C GLY A 249 -1.72 -6.37 -12.01
N SER A 250 -2.83 -6.01 -12.68
CA SER A 250 -2.91 -5.84 -14.14
C SER A 250 -1.95 -4.82 -14.78
N ARG A 251 -1.32 -3.96 -13.97
CA ARG A 251 -0.36 -2.93 -14.43
C ARG A 251 0.89 -2.86 -13.57
N LEU A 252 1.20 -3.93 -12.83
CA LEU A 252 2.45 -4.02 -12.09
C LEU A 252 3.55 -4.53 -13.03
N ALA A 253 4.75 -3.97 -12.94
CA ALA A 253 5.90 -4.51 -13.64
C ALA A 253 6.25 -5.92 -13.13
N ARG A 254 6.05 -6.16 -11.83
CA ARG A 254 6.19 -7.48 -11.20
C ARG A 254 4.85 -7.94 -10.61
N PRO A 255 4.05 -8.73 -11.36
CA PRO A 255 2.68 -9.02 -10.98
C PRO A 255 2.50 -9.75 -9.64
N TRP A 256 3.48 -10.54 -9.21
CA TRP A 256 3.46 -11.23 -7.91
C TRP A 256 3.45 -10.26 -6.70
N MET A 257 3.89 -9.01 -6.89
CA MET A 257 3.87 -7.98 -5.83
C MET A 257 2.44 -7.64 -5.39
N VAL A 258 1.41 -8.08 -6.12
CA VAL A 258 0.00 -7.96 -5.74
C VAL A 258 -0.30 -8.50 -4.34
N ILE A 259 0.49 -9.45 -3.82
CA ILE A 259 0.40 -9.94 -2.44
C ILE A 259 0.39 -8.81 -1.39
N TRP A 260 1.16 -7.75 -1.64
CA TRP A 260 1.29 -6.63 -0.72
C TRP A 260 0.02 -5.79 -0.60
N VAL A 261 -0.89 -5.84 -1.58
CA VAL A 261 -2.20 -5.17 -1.51
C VAL A 261 -2.98 -5.72 -0.32
N SER A 262 -3.00 -7.05 -0.16
CA SER A 262 -3.65 -7.71 0.97
C SER A 262 -2.95 -7.42 2.29
N TYR A 263 -1.62 -7.37 2.34
CA TYR A 263 -0.91 -7.04 3.58
C TYR A 263 -1.16 -5.61 4.03
N VAL A 264 -1.18 -4.66 3.09
CA VAL A 264 -1.56 -3.26 3.38
C VAL A 264 -3.02 -3.21 3.86
N ALA A 265 -3.95 -3.86 3.18
CA ALA A 265 -5.35 -3.91 3.59
C ALA A 265 -5.55 -4.55 4.97
N ALA A 266 -4.85 -5.64 5.26
CA ALA A 266 -4.87 -6.31 6.56
C ALA A 266 -4.30 -5.43 7.67
N ALA A 267 -3.20 -4.71 7.40
CA ALA A 267 -2.63 -3.76 8.34
C ALA A 267 -3.60 -2.60 8.64
N LEU A 268 -4.26 -2.03 7.63
CA LEU A 268 -5.27 -1.00 7.84
C LEU A 268 -6.49 -1.52 8.59
N LYS A 269 -6.92 -2.75 8.30
CA LYS A 269 -7.97 -3.41 9.05
C LYS A 269 -7.59 -3.55 10.52
N ALA A 270 -6.33 -3.90 10.81
CA ALA A 270 -5.79 -4.04 12.15
C ALA A 270 -5.82 -2.75 12.97
N LEU A 271 -5.68 -1.61 12.29
CA LEU A 271 -5.63 -0.30 12.92
C LEU A 271 -7.03 0.34 13.04
N SER A 272 -8.02 -0.16 12.30
CA SER A 272 -9.40 0.37 12.31
C SER A 272 -10.13 0.13 13.65
N PRO A 273 -11.12 0.97 14.04
CA PRO A 273 -11.89 0.79 15.29
C PRO A 273 -12.69 -0.53 15.34
N ALA A 274 -13.16 -0.99 14.19
CA ALA A 274 -13.82 -2.29 14.01
C ALA A 274 -12.80 -3.44 13.80
N GLY A 275 -11.51 -3.15 13.81
CA GLY A 275 -10.37 -4.03 13.63
C GLY A 275 -10.07 -4.95 14.81
N ASN A 276 -10.95 -5.02 15.80
CA ASN A 276 -10.78 -5.86 16.99
C ASN A 276 -10.94 -7.37 16.73
N ARG A 277 -10.76 -7.82 15.49
CA ARG A 277 -10.89 -9.23 15.13
C ARG A 277 -9.67 -9.71 14.35
N LEU A 278 -8.97 -10.68 14.92
CA LEU A 278 -7.81 -11.30 14.30
C LEU A 278 -8.17 -12.07 13.02
N ARG A 279 -9.31 -12.77 13.03
CA ARG A 279 -9.72 -13.69 11.95
C ARG A 279 -9.80 -13.00 10.58
N PRO A 280 -10.43 -11.82 10.41
CA PRO A 280 -10.42 -11.10 9.13
C PRO A 280 -9.04 -10.69 8.62
N MET A 281 -8.10 -10.34 9.50
CA MET A 281 -6.76 -9.91 9.08
C MET A 281 -5.98 -11.07 8.47
N VAL A 282 -5.99 -12.22 9.15
CA VAL A 282 -5.38 -13.46 8.67
C VAL A 282 -6.05 -13.92 7.37
N ALA A 283 -7.37 -13.76 7.26
CA ALA A 283 -8.11 -14.06 6.04
C ALA A 283 -7.58 -13.27 4.84
N ILE A 284 -7.55 -11.93 4.95
CA ILE A 284 -7.13 -11.03 3.87
C ILE A 284 -5.67 -11.31 3.46
N ALA A 285 -4.79 -11.48 4.46
CA ALA A 285 -3.38 -11.78 4.25
C ALA A 285 -3.17 -13.12 3.52
N ALA A 286 -3.86 -14.18 3.94
CA ALA A 286 -3.79 -15.50 3.31
C ALA A 286 -4.35 -15.46 1.87
N GLN A 287 -5.47 -14.78 1.64
CA GLN A 287 -6.04 -14.61 0.29
C GLN A 287 -5.04 -13.95 -0.67
N GLY A 288 -4.39 -12.87 -0.24
CA GLY A 288 -3.35 -12.23 -1.06
C GLY A 288 -2.14 -13.10 -1.30
N SER A 289 -1.75 -13.89 -0.29
CA SER A 289 -0.61 -14.81 -0.39
C SER A 289 -0.88 -15.92 -1.40
N LEU A 290 -2.06 -16.54 -1.34
CA LEU A 290 -2.49 -17.58 -2.27
C LEU A 290 -2.61 -17.06 -3.70
N PHE A 291 -3.22 -15.89 -3.88
CA PHE A 291 -3.34 -15.26 -5.20
C PHE A 291 -1.96 -14.89 -5.78
N GLY A 292 -1.12 -14.21 -4.98
CA GLY A 292 0.22 -13.79 -5.38
C GLY A 292 1.15 -14.98 -5.68
N LEU A 293 1.04 -16.07 -4.90
CA LEU A 293 1.80 -17.30 -5.14
C LEU A 293 1.38 -17.97 -6.43
N SER A 294 0.08 -18.07 -6.72
CA SER A 294 -0.42 -18.61 -7.99
C SER A 294 0.13 -17.82 -9.18
N VAL A 295 0.07 -16.48 -9.11
CA VAL A 295 0.62 -15.59 -10.14
C VAL A 295 2.14 -15.69 -10.23
N ARG A 296 2.85 -15.93 -9.12
CA ARG A 296 4.30 -16.12 -9.12
C ARG A 296 4.70 -17.42 -9.83
N LEU A 297 3.94 -18.50 -9.63
CA LEU A 297 4.23 -19.82 -10.17
C LEU A 297 3.81 -19.94 -11.65
N LEU A 298 2.62 -19.45 -12.00
CA LEU A 298 2.04 -19.61 -13.33
C LEU A 298 2.16 -18.36 -14.22
N GLY A 299 2.60 -17.23 -13.65
CA GLY A 299 2.67 -15.94 -14.34
C GLY A 299 1.35 -15.17 -14.35
N TRP A 300 1.37 -13.97 -14.94
CA TRP A 300 0.18 -13.14 -15.14
C TRP A 300 -0.55 -13.52 -16.43
N ASN A 301 -1.14 -14.71 -16.43
CA ASN A 301 -1.98 -15.23 -17.51
C ASN A 301 -3.33 -15.72 -16.95
N MET A 302 -4.23 -16.16 -17.83
CA MET A 302 -5.56 -16.63 -17.43
C MET A 302 -5.48 -17.76 -16.41
N ALA A 303 -4.57 -18.73 -16.60
CA ALA A 303 -4.40 -19.85 -15.67
C ALA A 303 -3.97 -19.38 -14.27
N GLY A 304 -2.91 -18.55 -14.17
CA GLY A 304 -2.40 -18.04 -12.91
C GLY A 304 -3.39 -17.17 -12.15
N ILE A 305 -4.13 -16.33 -12.87
CA ILE A 305 -5.16 -15.44 -12.31
C ILE A 305 -6.39 -16.25 -11.85
N SER A 306 -6.91 -17.16 -12.69
CA SER A 306 -8.07 -17.98 -12.35
C SER A 306 -7.76 -18.96 -11.22
N LEU A 307 -6.58 -19.58 -11.20
CA LEU A 307 -6.16 -20.45 -10.09
C LEU A 307 -5.96 -19.64 -8.79
N GLY A 308 -5.39 -18.44 -8.89
CA GLY A 308 -5.25 -17.55 -7.74
C GLY A 308 -6.60 -17.15 -7.16
N ALA A 309 -7.56 -16.81 -8.04
CA ALA A 309 -8.93 -16.52 -7.65
C ALA A 309 -9.64 -17.73 -7.05
N TRP A 310 -9.40 -18.93 -7.59
CA TRP A 310 -9.90 -20.19 -7.06
C TRP A 310 -9.41 -20.40 -5.63
N PHE A 311 -8.10 -20.26 -5.38
CA PHE A 311 -7.54 -20.39 -4.03
C PHE A 311 -8.07 -19.34 -3.05
N VAL A 312 -8.30 -18.09 -3.49
CA VAL A 312 -8.92 -17.05 -2.66
C VAL A 312 -10.33 -17.47 -2.21
N GLY A 313 -11.13 -17.99 -3.13
CA GLY A 313 -12.49 -18.50 -2.83
C GLY A 313 -12.46 -19.76 -1.96
N ALA A 314 -11.63 -20.74 -2.33
CA ALA A 314 -11.46 -21.98 -1.59
C ALA A 314 -11.03 -21.72 -0.14
N TRP A 315 -10.05 -20.82 0.07
CA TRP A 315 -9.64 -20.40 1.41
C TRP A 315 -10.78 -19.77 2.21
N ALA A 316 -11.62 -18.94 1.59
CA ALA A 316 -12.75 -18.32 2.28
C ALA A 316 -13.79 -19.35 2.74
N GLY A 317 -14.03 -20.39 1.96
CA GLY A 317 -14.88 -21.52 2.35
C GLY A 317 -14.24 -22.39 3.44
N LEU A 318 -12.94 -22.62 3.34
CA LEU A 318 -12.20 -23.54 4.20
C LEU A 318 -11.83 -22.94 5.57
N GLN A 319 -11.63 -21.62 5.64
CA GLN A 319 -11.12 -20.94 6.83
C GLN A 319 -11.94 -21.25 8.09
N GLY A 320 -13.28 -21.23 7.99
CA GLY A 320 -14.15 -21.51 9.13
C GLY A 320 -13.92 -22.91 9.72
N PHE A 321 -13.82 -23.91 8.84
CA PHE A 321 -13.58 -25.30 9.21
C PHE A 321 -12.19 -25.51 9.80
N ILE A 322 -11.14 -24.90 9.24
CA ILE A 322 -9.78 -24.97 9.81
C ILE A 322 -9.78 -24.40 11.23
N PHE A 323 -10.38 -23.23 11.45
CA PHE A 323 -10.42 -22.63 12.79
C PHE A 323 -11.21 -23.49 13.80
N GLN A 324 -12.31 -24.10 13.37
CA GLN A 324 -13.08 -25.03 14.21
C GLN A 324 -12.30 -26.29 14.51
N TYR A 325 -11.65 -26.90 13.50
CA TYR A 325 -10.82 -28.08 13.68
C TYR A 325 -9.62 -27.82 14.58
N VAL A 326 -8.96 -26.66 14.44
CA VAL A 326 -7.86 -26.28 15.35
C VAL A 326 -8.37 -26.20 16.79
N LEU A 327 -9.53 -25.58 17.03
CA LEU A 327 -10.09 -25.43 18.38
C LEU A 327 -10.61 -26.73 19.00
N LEU A 328 -11.25 -27.58 18.20
CA LEU A 328 -12.01 -28.75 18.67
C LEU A 328 -11.24 -30.07 18.45
N GLY A 329 -10.39 -30.14 17.44
CA GLY A 329 -9.70 -31.35 17.02
C GLY A 329 -10.67 -32.39 16.42
N ASN A 330 -10.36 -33.67 16.63
CA ASN A 330 -11.17 -34.78 16.12
C ASN A 330 -12.59 -34.83 16.69
N ALA A 331 -12.80 -34.27 17.89
CA ALA A 331 -14.13 -34.10 18.51
C ALA A 331 -15.15 -33.42 17.59
N LEU A 332 -14.70 -32.58 16.65
CA LEU A 332 -15.58 -31.99 15.62
C LEU A 332 -16.14 -33.05 14.66
N PHE A 333 -15.30 -33.99 14.24
CA PHE A 333 -15.69 -35.07 13.34
C PHE A 333 -16.54 -36.11 14.07
N ASP A 334 -16.20 -36.41 15.33
CA ASP A 334 -16.95 -37.36 16.16
C ASP A 334 -18.38 -36.86 16.41
N ALA A 335 -18.52 -35.60 16.84
CA ALA A 335 -19.83 -34.97 17.04
C ALA A 335 -20.66 -34.89 15.75
N TYR A 336 -20.02 -34.72 14.59
CA TYR A 336 -20.73 -34.75 13.31
C TYR A 336 -21.14 -36.17 12.92
N GLY A 337 -20.28 -37.16 13.16
CA GLY A 337 -20.59 -38.57 12.91
C GLY A 337 -21.81 -39.04 13.71
N GLU A 338 -21.89 -38.64 14.98
CA GLU A 338 -23.04 -38.92 15.83
C GLU A 338 -24.32 -38.23 15.36
N LEU A 339 -24.23 -36.95 14.98
CA LEU A 339 -25.35 -36.23 14.38
C LEU A 339 -25.81 -36.89 13.08
N GLN A 340 -24.86 -37.33 12.26
CA GLN A 340 -25.12 -37.99 11.00
C GLN A 340 -25.84 -39.32 11.22
N GLN A 341 -25.40 -40.11 12.20
CA GLN A 341 -26.06 -41.35 12.58
C GLN A 341 -27.48 -41.10 13.10
N TRP A 342 -27.64 -40.12 14.00
CA TRP A 342 -28.95 -39.73 14.52
C TRP A 342 -29.93 -39.31 13.41
N ILE A 343 -29.47 -38.51 12.44
CA ILE A 343 -30.30 -38.13 11.30
C ILE A 343 -30.61 -39.33 10.40
N ALA A 344 -29.63 -40.20 10.13
CA ALA A 344 -29.83 -41.38 9.30
C ALA A 344 -30.90 -42.32 9.90
N GLU A 345 -30.89 -42.49 11.22
CA GLU A 345 -31.86 -43.30 11.96
C GLU A 345 -33.29 -42.69 11.92
N HIS A 346 -33.42 -41.36 11.94
CA HIS A 346 -34.73 -40.68 11.99
C HIS A 346 -35.33 -40.33 10.63
N LEU A 347 -34.51 -40.10 9.60
CA LEU A 347 -34.95 -39.65 8.28
C LEU A 347 -34.71 -40.68 7.17
N GLY A 348 -33.99 -41.78 7.43
CA GLY A 348 -33.72 -42.84 6.44
C GLY A 348 -32.84 -42.39 5.26
N ILE A 349 -32.14 -41.25 5.38
CA ILE A 349 -31.28 -40.69 4.33
C ILE A 349 -29.82 -41.04 4.65
N THR A 350 -29.11 -41.61 3.67
CA THR A 350 -27.66 -41.79 3.73
C THR A 350 -26.98 -40.44 3.49
N ILE A 351 -26.54 -39.80 4.57
CA ILE A 351 -25.81 -38.54 4.48
C ILE A 351 -24.37 -38.82 4.00
N VAL A 352 -23.85 -37.92 3.16
CA VAL A 352 -22.46 -37.93 2.70
C VAL A 352 -21.54 -37.41 3.81
N SER A 353 -20.36 -38.01 3.97
CA SER A 353 -19.42 -37.64 5.04
C SER A 353 -19.03 -36.15 5.03
N LEU A 354 -18.82 -35.56 6.21
CA LEU A 354 -18.45 -34.15 6.36
C LEU A 354 -17.26 -33.72 5.49
N PRO A 355 -16.15 -34.48 5.40
CA PRO A 355 -15.01 -34.06 4.57
C PRO A 355 -15.38 -33.91 3.09
N VAL A 356 -16.26 -34.77 2.58
CA VAL A 356 -16.72 -34.70 1.19
C VAL A 356 -17.61 -33.48 0.98
N LEU A 357 -18.56 -33.21 1.89
CA LEU A 357 -19.40 -32.02 1.83
C LEU A 357 -18.57 -30.72 1.89
N VAL A 358 -17.58 -30.66 2.79
CA VAL A 358 -16.65 -29.52 2.89
C VAL A 358 -15.84 -29.38 1.61
N THR A 359 -15.36 -30.48 1.03
CA THR A 359 -14.58 -30.45 -0.22
C THR A 359 -15.43 -29.93 -1.39
N ILE A 360 -16.65 -30.42 -1.54
CA ILE A 360 -17.60 -29.94 -2.55
C ILE A 360 -17.87 -28.44 -2.35
N TYR A 361 -18.16 -28.03 -1.13
CA TYR A 361 -18.40 -26.62 -0.80
C TYR A 361 -17.20 -25.74 -1.16
N VAL A 362 -16.00 -26.10 -0.71
CA VAL A 362 -14.75 -25.37 -0.99
C VAL A 362 -14.48 -25.29 -2.49
N PHE A 363 -14.68 -26.39 -3.21
CA PHE A 363 -14.52 -26.44 -4.65
C PHE A 363 -15.50 -25.50 -5.36
N LEU A 364 -16.79 -25.51 -4.99
CA LEU A 364 -17.83 -24.64 -5.56
C LEU A 364 -17.55 -23.16 -5.31
N ILE A 365 -17.11 -22.78 -4.10
CA ILE A 365 -16.77 -21.39 -3.82
C ILE A 365 -15.51 -20.96 -4.58
N GLY A 366 -14.51 -21.85 -4.71
CA GLY A 366 -13.34 -21.62 -5.54
C GLY A 366 -13.70 -21.39 -7.00
N THR A 367 -14.53 -22.26 -7.59
CA THR A 367 -14.93 -22.14 -9.01
C THR A 367 -15.80 -20.91 -9.26
N LEU A 368 -16.65 -20.54 -8.30
CA LEU A 368 -17.41 -19.29 -8.35
C LEU A 368 -16.48 -18.07 -8.41
N SER A 369 -15.49 -18.01 -7.51
CA SER A 369 -14.50 -16.93 -7.48
C SER A 369 -13.70 -16.85 -8.78
N ALA A 370 -13.22 -17.98 -9.29
CA ALA A 370 -12.50 -18.05 -10.56
C ALA A 370 -13.36 -17.57 -11.74
N SER A 371 -14.61 -18.01 -11.82
CA SER A 371 -15.55 -17.63 -12.88
C SER A 371 -15.82 -16.13 -12.91
N ILE A 372 -16.00 -15.52 -11.72
CA ILE A 372 -16.22 -14.07 -11.61
C ILE A 372 -14.99 -13.28 -12.07
N ILE A 373 -13.78 -13.72 -11.70
CA ILE A 373 -12.55 -13.06 -12.14
C ILE A 373 -12.35 -13.22 -13.66
N SER A 374 -12.63 -14.39 -14.22
CA SER A 374 -12.60 -14.59 -15.67
C SER A 374 -13.57 -13.64 -16.40
N TYR A 375 -14.77 -13.42 -15.84
CA TYR A 375 -15.70 -12.42 -16.37
C TYR A 375 -15.13 -10.99 -16.34
N PHE A 376 -14.52 -10.57 -15.22
CA PHE A 376 -13.90 -9.24 -15.12
C PHE A 376 -12.65 -9.09 -16.00
N GLN A 377 -11.93 -10.18 -16.24
CA GLN A 377 -10.81 -10.23 -17.17
C GLN A 377 -11.26 -9.95 -18.60
N TRP A 378 -12.40 -10.53 -19.01
CA TRP A 378 -13.02 -10.22 -20.31
C TRP A 378 -13.56 -8.79 -20.37
N ARG A 379 -14.27 -8.35 -19.33
CA ARG A 379 -14.90 -7.01 -19.28
C ARG A 379 -13.89 -5.85 -19.23
N LYS A 380 -12.68 -6.08 -18.70
CA LYS A 380 -11.60 -5.09 -18.51
C LYS A 380 -11.98 -3.80 -17.79
N ARG A 381 -13.12 -3.75 -17.09
CA ARG A 381 -13.64 -2.55 -16.40
C ARG A 381 -13.80 -2.83 -14.90
N PRO A 382 -13.23 -2.01 -14.01
CA PRO A 382 -13.39 -2.20 -12.57
C PRO A 382 -14.82 -1.91 -12.13
N PRO A 383 -15.32 -2.63 -11.10
CA PRO A 383 -16.66 -2.39 -10.58
C PRO A 383 -16.77 -0.99 -9.96
N VAL A 384 -17.99 -0.44 -9.96
CA VAL A 384 -18.28 0.91 -9.46
C VAL A 384 -17.84 1.08 -8.00
N LEU A 385 -18.00 0.03 -7.17
CA LEU A 385 -17.54 0.01 -5.78
C LEU A 385 -16.03 0.26 -5.67
N LEU A 386 -15.22 -0.42 -6.49
CA LEU A 386 -13.77 -0.26 -6.51
C LEU A 386 -13.37 1.13 -7.02
N LYS A 387 -14.03 1.63 -8.07
CA LYS A 387 -13.81 3.01 -8.56
C LYS A 387 -14.10 4.04 -7.47
N LYS A 388 -15.25 3.93 -6.80
CA LYS A 388 -15.62 4.80 -5.67
C LYS A 388 -14.62 4.70 -4.53
N ALA A 389 -14.16 3.51 -4.19
CA ALA A 389 -13.17 3.30 -3.13
C ALA A 389 -11.80 3.88 -3.49
N LEU A 390 -11.33 3.75 -4.74
CA LEU A 390 -10.09 4.36 -5.23
C LEU A 390 -10.16 5.90 -5.22
N ASN A 391 -11.30 6.44 -5.67
CA ASN A 391 -11.53 7.89 -5.65
C ASN A 391 -11.63 8.41 -4.21
N ARG A 392 -12.24 7.63 -3.31
CA ARG A 392 -12.33 7.97 -1.89
C ARG A 392 -11.01 7.77 -1.17
N SER A 393 -10.17 6.80 -1.53
CA SER A 393 -8.83 6.64 -0.95
C SER A 393 -7.92 7.80 -1.30
N ASN A 394 -8.10 8.41 -2.48
CA ASN A 394 -7.46 9.68 -2.82
C ASN A 394 -7.96 10.84 -1.94
N LYS A 395 -9.18 10.75 -1.37
CA LYS A 395 -9.82 11.79 -0.53
C LYS A 395 -9.76 11.53 0.98
N LEU A 396 -9.50 10.28 1.39
CA LEU A 396 -9.43 9.80 2.79
C LEU A 396 -8.14 10.21 3.50
N THR A 397 -7.25 10.90 2.78
CA THR A 397 -6.14 11.76 3.23
C THR A 397 -6.51 12.82 4.28
N LYS A 398 -7.77 12.87 4.74
CA LYS A 398 -8.28 13.81 5.76
C LYS A 398 -9.04 13.17 6.93
N SER A 399 -9.13 11.84 7.06
CA SER A 399 -9.92 11.25 8.15
C SER A 399 -9.11 11.05 9.43
N ASN A 400 -9.46 11.86 10.43
CA ASN A 400 -8.92 11.86 11.80
C ASN A 400 -9.49 10.71 12.63
N GLN A 401 -8.76 9.61 12.84
CA GLN A 401 -9.01 8.74 13.98
C GLN A 401 -7.71 8.19 14.55
N THR A 402 -7.52 8.42 15.85
CA THR A 402 -6.35 7.98 16.59
C THR A 402 -6.74 6.75 17.38
N VAL A 403 -6.10 5.63 17.10
CA VAL A 403 -6.34 4.37 17.81
C VAL A 403 -5.06 4.02 18.57
N SER A 404 -5.06 4.18 19.89
CA SER A 404 -3.97 3.69 20.73
C SER A 404 -4.02 2.16 20.80
N LEU A 405 -2.91 1.52 20.43
CA LEU A 405 -2.82 0.08 20.22
C LEU A 405 -2.57 -0.68 21.53
N ASN A 406 -3.53 -0.67 22.47
CA ASN A 406 -3.48 -1.57 23.64
C ASN A 406 -3.99 -2.98 23.29
N TRP A 407 -3.26 -3.68 22.42
CA TRP A 407 -3.59 -5.01 21.88
C TRP A 407 -3.87 -6.11 22.91
N PRO A 408 -3.11 -6.25 24.01
CA PRO A 408 -3.35 -7.32 24.99
C PRO A 408 -4.75 -7.25 25.61
N LYS A 409 -5.22 -6.03 25.93
CA LYS A 409 -6.58 -5.80 26.46
C LYS A 409 -7.66 -6.06 25.41
N ARG A 410 -7.37 -5.83 24.12
CA ARG A 410 -8.31 -6.02 23.01
C ARG A 410 -8.50 -7.48 22.63
N LEU A 411 -7.41 -8.26 22.54
CA LEU A 411 -7.46 -9.72 22.35
C LEU A 411 -8.29 -10.37 23.47
N TRP A 412 -8.07 -9.96 24.72
CA TRP A 412 -8.85 -10.46 25.86
C TRP A 412 -10.35 -10.16 25.74
N PHE A 413 -10.72 -9.01 25.19
CA PHE A 413 -12.13 -8.66 24.96
C PHE A 413 -12.78 -9.46 23.82
N GLU A 414 -12.04 -9.80 22.76
CA GLU A 414 -12.54 -10.65 21.66
C GLU A 414 -12.88 -12.06 22.16
N TYR A 415 -12.02 -12.65 22.99
CA TYR A 415 -12.24 -13.99 23.55
C TYR A 415 -13.32 -14.05 24.63
N ARG A 416 -13.72 -12.91 25.19
CA ARG A 416 -14.87 -12.83 26.10
C ARG A 416 -16.22 -12.79 25.36
N GLN A 417 -16.23 -12.66 24.03
CA GLN A 417 -17.49 -12.64 23.27
C GLN A 417 -18.15 -14.02 23.28
N LYS A 418 -19.44 -14.06 23.68
CA LYS A 418 -20.23 -15.29 23.79
C LYS A 418 -20.21 -16.14 22.50
N ALA A 419 -20.20 -15.50 21.34
CA ALA A 419 -20.19 -16.16 20.04
C ALA A 419 -18.93 -17.01 19.77
N PHE A 420 -17.80 -16.73 20.43
CA PHE A 420 -16.58 -17.53 20.30
C PHE A 420 -16.75 -18.93 20.92
N TRP A 421 -17.46 -19.00 22.04
CA TRP A 421 -17.62 -20.22 22.83
C TRP A 421 -18.77 -21.11 22.38
N VAL A 422 -19.71 -20.57 21.59
CA VAL A 422 -20.88 -21.33 21.11
C VAL A 422 -20.50 -22.65 20.43
N PRO A 423 -19.56 -22.71 19.46
CA PRO A 423 -19.20 -23.99 18.82
C PRO A 423 -18.61 -24.99 19.80
N LEU A 424 -17.83 -24.53 20.78
CA LEU A 424 -17.26 -25.39 21.82
C LEU A 424 -18.32 -25.94 22.75
N VAL A 425 -19.29 -25.11 23.17
CA VAL A 425 -20.43 -25.55 23.98
C VAL A 425 -21.31 -26.53 23.21
N VAL A 426 -21.58 -26.28 21.93
CA VAL A 426 -22.40 -27.19 21.09
C VAL A 426 -21.73 -28.55 20.95
N VAL A 427 -20.44 -28.59 20.59
CA VAL A 427 -19.70 -29.85 20.47
C VAL A 427 -19.57 -30.56 21.82
N PHE A 428 -19.32 -29.81 22.88
CA PHE A 428 -19.29 -30.35 24.24
C PHE A 428 -20.63 -30.99 24.64
N LEU A 429 -21.76 -30.35 24.32
CA LEU A 429 -23.09 -30.91 24.57
C LEU A 429 -23.35 -32.17 23.75
N ILE A 430 -23.03 -32.17 22.46
CA ILE A 430 -23.21 -33.36 21.60
C ILE A 430 -22.43 -34.54 22.18
N LEU A 431 -21.14 -34.35 22.45
CA LEU A 431 -20.28 -35.40 22.99
C LEU A 431 -20.71 -35.85 24.40
N MET A 432 -21.25 -34.95 25.22
CA MET A 432 -21.81 -35.30 26.53
C MET A 432 -23.03 -36.19 26.37
N PHE A 433 -23.96 -35.85 25.46
CA PHE A 433 -25.17 -36.63 25.22
C PHE A 433 -24.87 -38.00 24.61
N SER A 434 -23.76 -38.14 23.89
CA SER A 434 -23.33 -39.39 23.29
C SER A 434 -22.46 -40.28 24.19
N GLY A 435 -22.24 -39.86 25.45
CA GLY A 435 -21.53 -40.68 26.43
C GLY A 435 -20.01 -40.75 26.26
N SER A 436 -19.41 -39.75 25.60
CA SER A 436 -17.95 -39.65 25.43
C SER A 436 -17.19 -39.61 26.77
N SER A 437 -15.90 -39.97 26.73
CA SER A 437 -15.09 -40.10 27.93
C SER A 437 -14.87 -38.75 28.63
N THR A 438 -14.77 -38.76 29.97
CA THR A 438 -14.51 -37.54 30.75
C THR A 438 -13.18 -36.87 30.38
N ALA A 439 -12.20 -37.64 29.89
CA ALA A 439 -10.93 -37.13 29.40
C ALA A 439 -11.06 -36.32 28.10
N GLU A 440 -11.91 -36.76 27.17
CA GLU A 440 -12.18 -36.03 25.91
C GLU A 440 -12.94 -34.73 26.18
N LEU A 441 -13.92 -34.79 27.09
CA LEU A 441 -14.69 -33.62 27.53
C LEU A 441 -13.81 -32.57 28.23
N ALA A 442 -12.86 -33.00 29.07
CA ALA A 442 -11.91 -32.10 29.74
C ALA A 442 -10.81 -31.57 28.79
N GLY A 443 -10.43 -32.35 27.78
CA GLY A 443 -9.40 -31.97 26.81
C GLY A 443 -9.79 -30.82 25.89
N LEU A 444 -11.08 -30.69 25.54
CA LEU A 444 -11.63 -29.62 24.70
C LEU A 444 -11.34 -28.20 25.21
N PRO A 445 -11.72 -27.82 26.44
CA PRO A 445 -11.43 -26.49 26.97
C PRO A 445 -9.93 -26.25 27.17
N MET A 446 -9.15 -27.28 27.56
CA MET A 446 -7.69 -27.17 27.68
C MET A 446 -7.01 -26.86 26.34
N ARG A 447 -7.41 -27.53 25.25
CA ARG A 447 -6.90 -27.25 23.89
C ARG A 447 -7.23 -25.83 23.46
N ALA A 448 -8.50 -25.42 23.63
CA ALA A 448 -8.91 -24.07 23.32
C ALA A 448 -8.05 -23.05 24.08
N ALA A 449 -7.86 -23.22 25.40
CA ALA A 449 -7.01 -22.37 26.22
C ALA A 449 -5.54 -22.36 25.75
N GLY A 450 -4.98 -23.51 25.39
CA GLY A 450 -3.61 -23.62 24.87
C GLY A 450 -3.42 -22.88 23.55
N ILE A 451 -4.37 -23.00 22.62
CA ILE A 451 -4.34 -22.28 21.34
C ILE A 451 -4.48 -20.77 21.55
N LEU A 452 -5.33 -20.35 22.48
CA LEU A 452 -5.48 -18.95 22.85
C LEU A 452 -4.16 -18.38 23.42
N ALA A 453 -3.49 -19.14 24.30
CA ALA A 453 -2.19 -18.76 24.82
C ALA A 453 -1.12 -18.67 23.72
N ALA A 454 -1.09 -19.64 22.80
CA ALA A 454 -0.16 -19.63 21.67
C ALA A 454 -0.37 -18.42 20.75
N ILE A 455 -1.63 -18.11 20.39
CA ILE A 455 -1.96 -16.91 19.61
C ILE A 455 -1.51 -15.65 20.37
N PHE A 456 -1.81 -15.56 21.67
CA PHE A 456 -1.40 -14.41 22.48
C PHE A 456 0.13 -14.23 22.48
N VAL A 457 0.91 -15.30 22.64
CA VAL A 457 2.38 -15.27 22.58
C VAL A 457 2.85 -14.77 21.21
N ILE A 458 2.37 -15.37 20.12
CA ILE A 458 2.74 -14.95 18.74
C ILE A 458 2.47 -13.45 18.53
N PHE A 459 1.30 -12.96 18.95
CA PHE A 459 0.94 -11.55 18.77
C PHE A 459 1.73 -10.60 19.66
N SER A 460 2.04 -10.99 20.90
CA SER A 460 2.88 -10.19 21.81
C SER A 460 4.31 -10.00 21.27
N VAL A 461 4.82 -10.96 20.49
CA VAL A 461 6.15 -10.91 19.85
C VAL A 461 6.13 -10.08 18.55
N LEU A 462 4.99 -10.05 17.85
CA LEU A 462 4.84 -9.39 16.54
C LEU A 462 4.56 -7.89 16.60
N LYS A 463 4.59 -7.24 17.78
CA LYS A 463 4.38 -5.79 18.04
C LYS A 463 4.20 -4.95 16.75
N PRO A 464 2.95 -4.73 16.29
CA PRO A 464 2.68 -4.08 15.01
C PRO A 464 3.23 -2.65 14.90
N ASP A 465 3.44 -1.98 16.04
CA ASP A 465 4.07 -0.66 16.12
C ASP A 465 5.50 -0.64 15.52
N ASN A 466 6.19 -1.79 15.54
CA ASN A 466 7.53 -1.97 14.97
C ASN A 466 7.54 -2.66 13.60
N LEU A 467 6.37 -2.85 12.97
CA LEU A 467 6.30 -3.53 11.67
C LEU A 467 7.03 -2.73 10.58
N ILE A 468 6.83 -1.41 10.53
CA ILE A 468 7.50 -0.52 9.56
C ILE A 468 9.01 -0.55 9.76
N SER A 469 9.49 -0.48 11.01
CA SER A 469 10.92 -0.49 11.31
C SER A 469 11.57 -1.84 10.98
N ARG A 470 10.87 -2.96 11.23
CA ARG A 470 11.31 -4.31 10.79
C ARG A 470 11.36 -4.43 9.28
N LEU A 471 10.33 -3.97 8.55
CA LEU A 471 10.32 -3.98 7.08
C LEU A 471 11.52 -3.23 6.50
N ARG A 472 11.84 -2.05 7.05
CA ARG A 472 13.03 -1.28 6.67
C ARG A 472 14.33 -2.07 6.91
N LYS A 473 14.48 -2.68 8.09
CA LYS A 473 15.67 -3.49 8.43
C LYS A 473 15.88 -4.68 7.50
N PHE A 474 14.80 -5.30 7.02
CA PHE A 474 14.86 -6.41 6.07
C PHE A 474 14.98 -5.96 4.60
N GLY A 475 15.18 -4.66 4.33
CA GLY A 475 15.31 -4.15 2.96
C GLY A 475 13.97 -3.96 2.23
N PHE A 476 12.83 -4.22 2.88
CA PHE A 476 11.49 -4.00 2.32
C PHE A 476 11.05 -2.54 2.46
N TRP A 477 11.79 -1.64 1.81
CA TRP A 477 11.55 -0.20 1.87
C TRP A 477 10.26 0.22 1.16
N GLY A 478 9.92 -0.39 0.04
CA GLY A 478 8.70 -0.09 -0.70
C GLY A 478 7.41 -0.29 0.12
N PRO A 479 7.20 -1.47 0.75
CA PRO A 479 6.10 -1.67 1.68
C PRO A 479 6.15 -0.71 2.88
N ALA A 480 7.34 -0.45 3.43
CA ALA A 480 7.50 0.40 4.59
C ALA A 480 7.06 1.85 4.31
N ILE A 481 7.56 2.46 3.22
CA ILE A 481 7.17 3.81 2.77
C ILE A 481 5.68 3.83 2.44
N THR A 482 5.18 2.81 1.74
CA THR A 482 3.76 2.72 1.38
C THR A 482 2.87 2.70 2.62
N LEU A 483 3.18 1.85 3.59
CA LEU A 483 2.42 1.73 4.83
C LEU A 483 2.53 3.00 5.66
N GLU A 484 3.75 3.51 5.86
CA GLU A 484 4.00 4.75 6.59
C GLU A 484 3.29 5.94 5.98
N ARG A 485 3.21 6.08 4.66
CA ARG A 485 2.42 7.14 4.02
C ARG A 485 0.94 7.05 4.35
N ILE A 486 0.38 5.84 4.29
CA ILE A 486 -1.04 5.63 4.61
C ILE A 486 -1.31 5.92 6.11
N LEU A 487 -0.35 5.61 7.00
CA LEU A 487 -0.48 5.84 8.45
C LEU A 487 -0.10 7.25 8.91
N SER A 488 0.88 7.89 8.28
CA SER A 488 1.36 9.24 8.62
C SER A 488 0.35 10.32 8.23
N THR A 489 -0.45 10.07 7.19
CA THR A 489 -1.64 10.86 6.90
C THR A 489 -2.67 10.83 8.03
N GLU A 490 -2.63 9.84 8.93
CA GLU A 490 -3.48 9.80 10.13
C GLU A 490 -2.86 10.56 11.32
N THR A 491 -1.53 10.78 11.36
CA THR A 491 -0.83 11.36 12.53
C THR A 491 -0.54 12.87 12.44
N ASN A 492 -0.21 13.42 11.25
CA ASN A 492 0.09 14.85 11.10
C ASN A 492 -1.14 15.76 11.31
N SER A 493 -2.35 15.22 11.26
CA SER A 493 -3.58 15.96 11.60
C SER A 493 -3.71 16.26 13.12
N LYS A 494 -2.94 15.58 13.99
CA LYS A 494 -2.89 15.89 15.44
C LYS A 494 -2.27 17.25 15.75
N LYS A 495 -1.21 17.65 15.04
CA LYS A 495 -0.37 18.78 15.45
C LYS A 495 -1.01 20.14 15.17
N ASN A 496 -1.82 20.24 14.10
CA ASN A 496 -2.54 21.47 13.74
C ASN A 496 -3.81 21.72 14.57
N ARG A 497 -4.21 20.81 15.47
CA ARG A 497 -5.35 21.02 16.39
C ARG A 497 -4.93 21.50 17.78
N ASN A 498 -3.74 21.15 18.26
CA ASN A 498 -3.26 21.59 19.58
C ASN A 498 -2.59 22.97 19.56
N SER A 499 -2.57 23.65 18.41
CA SER A 499 -2.03 25.01 18.24
C SER A 499 -3.12 26.03 17.90
N GLY A 500 -4.38 25.65 18.07
CA GLY A 500 -5.56 26.46 17.78
C GLY A 500 -6.61 26.36 18.87
N ASP A 501 -6.16 26.20 20.13
CA ASP A 501 -6.92 26.52 21.34
C ASP A 501 -6.15 27.60 22.10
#